data_AF-A0A950UFE6-F1
#
_entry.id   AF-A0A950UFE6-F1
#
_cell.length_a   1.000
_cell.length_b   1.000
_cell.length_c   1.000
_cell.angle_alpha   90.00
_cell.angle_beta   90.00
_cell.angle_gamma   90.00
#
_symmetry.space_group_name_H-M   'P 1'
#
loop_
_entity.id
_entity.type
_entity.pdbx_description
1 polymer ?
#
loop_
_entity_poly.entity_id
_entity_poly.type
_entity_poly.pdbx_seq_one_letter_code
_entity_poly.pdbx_strand_id
1 'polypeptide(L)'
;MDCVQSELAKDGSNYVCSLANPQPRAAPSAGPFDGTYTGRVTAGYSAIGGKHNRGMNCTMGQAVQMKITGGAVAIQQARPDGELAQYSGSVDAAGVVTAASAVAFDGWAHRVSGSINQGRFAGVIRRRECEFNVELSKG
;
A
#
# COMPACT_ATOMS: atom_id res chain seq x y z
N MET A 1 -27.98 2.54 26.40
CA MET A 1 -28.10 1.07 26.36
C MET A 1 -28.28 0.74 24.89
N ASP A 2 -27.40 -0.04 24.22
CA ASP A 2 -27.65 -0.81 22.95
C ASP A 2 -26.41 -1.70 22.64
N CYS A 3 -26.30 -2.92 23.19
CA CYS A 3 -26.72 -4.26 22.69
C CYS A 3 -25.75 -4.95 21.72
N VAL A 4 -24.89 -5.84 22.23
CA VAL A 4 -24.14 -6.80 21.41
C VAL A 4 -24.99 -8.04 21.22
N GLN A 5 -25.15 -8.46 19.96
CA GLN A 5 -25.85 -9.70 19.60
C GLN A 5 -24.95 -10.89 19.95
N SER A 6 -25.20 -11.53 21.10
CA SER A 6 -24.63 -12.83 21.43
C SER A 6 -25.47 -13.94 20.78
N GLU A 7 -24.76 -14.86 20.12
CA GLU A 7 -25.09 -16.23 19.73
C GLU A 7 -26.57 -16.63 19.61
N LEU A 8 -26.94 -17.07 18.40
CA LEU A 8 -28.28 -17.59 18.08
C LEU A 8 -28.58 -18.85 18.92
N ALA A 9 -29.25 -18.67 20.06
CA ALA A 9 -29.96 -19.74 20.75
C ALA A 9 -31.26 -20.05 19.97
N LYS A 10 -31.52 -21.34 19.76
CA LYS A 10 -32.77 -21.89 19.21
C LYS A 10 -33.93 -21.65 20.18
N ASP A 11 -34.54 -20.48 20.16
CA ASP A 11 -35.95 -20.23 20.41
C ASP A 11 -36.15 -18.71 20.37
N GLY A 12 -37.11 -18.23 19.58
CA GLY A 12 -37.28 -16.79 19.40
C GLY A 12 -37.69 -16.09 20.70
N SER A 13 -36.88 -15.13 21.18
CA SER A 13 -37.34 -13.82 21.69
C SER A 13 -36.25 -12.99 22.41
N ASN A 14 -36.29 -11.68 22.11
CA ASN A 14 -35.89 -10.49 22.86
C ASN A 14 -34.42 -10.12 23.12
N TYR A 15 -34.07 -8.92 22.64
CA TYR A 15 -32.79 -8.19 22.74
C TYR A 15 -32.73 -7.37 24.04
N VAL A 16 -31.57 -7.29 24.72
CA VAL A 16 -31.35 -6.32 25.82
C VAL A 16 -29.92 -5.76 25.90
N CYS A 17 -29.88 -4.44 26.07
CA CYS A 17 -28.86 -3.49 25.62
C CYS A 17 -27.90 -2.99 26.74
N SER A 18 -26.58 -3.24 26.67
CA SER A 18 -25.63 -2.76 27.69
C SER A 18 -24.70 -1.63 27.19
N LEU A 19 -24.62 -0.53 27.94
CA LEU A 19 -23.73 0.63 27.70
C LEU A 19 -22.27 0.24 28.01
N ALA A 20 -21.45 0.01 26.99
CA ALA A 20 -20.02 -0.26 27.17
C ALA A 20 -19.18 1.02 26.99
N ASN A 21 -18.43 1.32 28.06
CA ASN A 21 -17.30 2.24 28.15
C ASN A 21 -16.47 2.31 26.85
N PRO A 22 -16.06 3.48 26.32
CA PRO A 22 -15.14 3.57 25.19
C PRO A 22 -13.72 3.22 25.65
N GLN A 23 -13.52 1.96 26.03
CA GLN A 23 -12.19 1.40 26.18
C GLN A 23 -11.53 1.51 24.80
N PRO A 24 -10.31 2.05 24.66
CA PRO A 24 -9.65 2.16 23.37
C PRO A 24 -9.65 0.78 22.75
N ARG A 25 -10.42 0.60 21.67
CA ARG A 25 -10.42 -0.63 20.90
C ARG A 25 -8.96 -0.83 20.53
N ALA A 26 -8.34 -1.87 21.10
CA ALA A 26 -6.93 -2.15 20.87
C ALA A 26 -6.72 -2.08 19.37
N ALA A 27 -5.86 -1.15 18.92
CA ALA A 27 -5.52 -1.06 17.51
C ALA A 27 -5.11 -2.47 17.07
N PRO A 28 -5.53 -2.93 15.88
CA PRO A 28 -5.09 -4.23 15.37
C PRO A 28 -3.58 -4.31 15.59
N SER A 29 -3.14 -5.38 16.26
CA SER A 29 -1.74 -5.58 16.62
C SER A 29 -0.87 -5.21 15.43
N ALA A 30 -0.01 -4.21 15.63
CA ALA A 30 0.84 -3.72 14.56
C ALA A 30 1.61 -4.92 14.00
N GLY A 31 1.33 -5.28 12.75
CA GLY A 31 2.06 -6.33 12.07
C GLY A 31 3.57 -6.04 12.10
N PRO A 32 4.44 -7.05 11.92
CA PRO A 32 5.90 -6.83 11.97
C PRO A 32 6.39 -5.76 10.96
N PHE A 33 5.60 -5.49 9.94
CA PHE A 33 5.86 -4.50 8.89
C PHE A 33 5.01 -3.22 9.00
N ASP A 34 4.13 -3.10 10.00
CA ASP A 34 3.28 -1.92 10.14
C ASP A 34 4.10 -0.66 10.42
N GLY A 35 3.71 0.45 9.81
CA GLY A 35 4.41 1.72 9.93
C GLY A 35 4.39 2.55 8.65
N THR A 36 5.07 3.69 8.72
CA THR A 36 5.24 4.61 7.59
C THR A 36 6.65 4.49 7.06
N TYR A 37 6.78 4.32 5.75
CA TYR A 37 8.01 4.22 5.01
C TYR A 37 8.10 5.40 4.05
N THR A 38 9.27 6.02 3.94
CA THR A 38 9.49 7.17 3.07
C THR A 38 10.79 7.02 2.30
N GLY A 39 10.82 7.60 1.10
CA GLY A 39 12.00 7.59 0.25
C GLY A 39 11.70 8.23 -1.10
N ARG A 40 12.44 7.82 -2.12
CA ARG A 40 12.31 8.37 -3.46
C ARG A 40 12.41 7.26 -4.51
N VAL A 41 11.81 7.48 -5.66
CA VAL A 41 12.13 6.67 -6.84
C VAL A 41 13.51 7.01 -7.37
N THR A 42 14.36 6.00 -7.50
CA THR A 42 15.68 6.09 -8.13
C THR A 42 15.63 5.49 -9.54
N ALA A 43 16.57 5.89 -10.39
CA ALA A 43 16.60 5.45 -11.78
C ALA A 43 16.76 3.92 -11.85
N GLY A 44 15.78 3.25 -12.46
CA GLY A 44 15.88 1.87 -12.91
C GLY A 44 15.66 1.83 -14.43
N TYR A 45 16.56 2.43 -15.21
CA TYR A 45 16.37 2.53 -16.65
C TYR A 45 16.38 1.13 -17.29
N SER A 46 15.20 0.61 -17.60
CA SER A 46 15.03 -0.43 -18.62
C SER A 46 13.72 -0.17 -19.33
N ALA A 47 13.81 0.40 -20.54
CA ALA A 47 12.72 0.31 -21.49
C ALA A 47 12.46 -1.19 -21.71
N ILE A 48 11.30 -1.67 -21.28
CA ILE A 48 10.94 -3.09 -21.44
C ILE A 48 11.04 -3.43 -22.93
N GLY A 49 12.08 -4.19 -23.31
CA GLY A 49 12.31 -4.62 -24.70
C GLY A 49 13.21 -3.74 -25.57
N GLY A 50 14.02 -2.82 -25.01
CA GLY A 50 15.07 -2.09 -25.76
C GLY A 50 14.57 -1.15 -26.86
N LYS A 51 13.25 -0.95 -26.97
CA LYS A 51 12.67 0.03 -27.90
C LYS A 51 12.61 1.38 -27.21
N HIS A 52 13.46 2.29 -27.65
CA HIS A 52 13.41 3.70 -27.27
C HIS A 52 12.12 4.33 -27.83
N ASN A 53 11.03 4.31 -27.07
CA ASN A 53 9.91 5.20 -27.36
C ASN A 53 10.36 6.62 -27.05
N ARG A 54 10.78 7.37 -28.10
CA ARG A 54 11.33 8.75 -28.07
C ARG A 54 10.37 9.82 -27.49
N GLY A 55 9.29 9.42 -26.84
CA GLY A 55 8.34 10.33 -26.18
C GLY A 55 7.94 9.92 -24.77
N MET A 56 8.51 8.85 -24.19
CA MET A 56 8.15 8.40 -22.84
C MET A 56 9.08 9.02 -21.79
N ASN A 57 8.63 10.09 -21.14
CA ASN A 57 9.35 10.75 -20.06
C ASN A 57 9.25 9.93 -18.76
N CYS A 58 10.17 8.99 -18.55
CA CYS A 58 10.32 8.27 -17.28
C CYS A 58 10.97 9.20 -16.24
N THR A 59 10.19 10.09 -15.61
CA THR A 59 10.72 11.06 -14.64
C THR A 59 11.03 10.41 -13.28
N MET A 60 12.25 10.63 -12.80
CA MET A 60 12.80 10.08 -11.55
C MET A 60 12.86 11.13 -10.42
N GLY A 61 13.32 10.73 -9.23
CA GLY A 61 13.53 11.63 -8.08
C GLY A 61 12.27 12.01 -7.29
N GLN A 62 11.13 11.42 -7.63
CA GLN A 62 9.85 11.73 -6.98
C GLN A 62 9.78 11.11 -5.58
N ALA A 63 9.20 11.86 -4.64
CA ALA A 63 8.95 11.36 -3.29
C ALA A 63 7.94 10.22 -3.32
N VAL A 64 8.21 9.19 -2.51
CA VAL A 64 7.32 8.06 -2.31
C VAL A 64 7.12 7.86 -0.81
N GLN A 65 5.86 7.66 -0.43
CA GLN A 65 5.46 7.26 0.90
C GLN A 65 4.69 5.95 0.80
N MET A 66 4.96 5.04 1.72
CA MET A 66 4.19 3.80 1.90
C MET A 66 3.73 3.71 3.35
N LYS A 67 2.48 3.32 3.56
CA LYS A 67 1.91 3.03 4.88
C LYS A 67 1.44 1.59 4.91
N ILE A 68 1.78 0.88 5.98
CA ILE A 68 1.36 -0.50 6.23
C ILE A 68 0.55 -0.53 7.52
N THR A 69 -0.61 -1.18 7.48
CA THR A 69 -1.50 -1.34 8.63
C THR A 69 -2.23 -2.68 8.55
N GLY A 70 -1.95 -3.57 9.50
CA GLY A 70 -2.54 -4.91 9.53
C GLY A 70 -2.29 -5.72 8.26
N GLY A 71 -1.14 -5.52 7.61
CA GLY A 71 -0.81 -6.17 6.33
C GLY A 71 -1.37 -5.50 5.07
N ALA A 72 -2.24 -4.49 5.20
CA ALA A 72 -2.68 -3.66 4.08
C ALA A 72 -1.62 -2.61 3.74
N VAL A 73 -1.34 -2.44 2.44
CA VAL A 73 -0.33 -1.51 1.91
C VAL A 73 -1.01 -0.40 1.15
N ALA A 74 -0.66 0.85 1.47
CA ALA A 74 -1.02 2.04 0.72
C ALA A 74 0.25 2.81 0.32
N ILE A 75 0.44 3.09 -0.96
CA ILE A 75 1.61 3.78 -1.50
C ILE A 75 1.14 5.05 -2.21
N GLN A 76 1.78 6.17 -1.89
CA GLN A 76 1.59 7.45 -2.54
C GLN A 76 2.91 7.90 -3.15
N GLN A 77 2.88 8.26 -4.43
CA GLN A 77 4.03 8.77 -5.15
C GLN A 77 3.67 10.11 -5.78
N ALA A 78 4.50 11.13 -5.51
CA ALA A 78 4.41 12.41 -6.20
C ALA A 78 4.67 12.22 -7.70
N ARG A 79 3.88 12.91 -8.52
CA ARG A 79 4.11 13.00 -9.96
C ARG A 79 4.70 14.38 -10.29
N PRO A 80 5.38 14.52 -11.46
CA PRO A 80 5.96 15.79 -11.87
C PRO A 80 4.94 16.92 -12.06
N ASP A 81 3.68 16.58 -12.35
CA ASP A 81 2.54 17.50 -12.50
C ASP A 81 1.93 17.92 -11.15
N GLY A 82 2.45 17.41 -10.03
CA GLY A 82 1.93 17.66 -8.68
C GLY A 82 0.79 16.73 -8.25
N GLU A 83 0.30 15.85 -9.13
CA GLU A 83 -0.67 14.84 -8.75
C GLU A 83 -0.04 13.70 -7.93
N LEU A 84 -0.89 12.93 -7.25
CA LEU A 84 -0.46 11.74 -6.51
C LEU A 84 -0.90 10.47 -7.26
N ALA A 85 0.07 9.62 -7.60
CA ALA A 85 -0.24 8.24 -7.92
C ALA A 85 -0.47 7.46 -6.63
N GLN A 86 -1.60 6.78 -6.54
CA GLN A 86 -1.95 5.93 -5.41
C GLN A 86 -1.92 4.46 -5.83
N TYR A 87 -1.33 3.62 -4.98
CA TYR A 87 -1.33 2.18 -5.13
C TYR A 87 -1.81 1.55 -3.84
N SER A 88 -2.59 0.49 -3.96
CA SER A 88 -3.11 -0.28 -2.84
C SER A 88 -2.79 -1.76 -3.02
N GLY A 89 -2.53 -2.46 -1.93
CA GLY A 89 -2.25 -3.88 -1.96
C GLY A 89 -1.98 -4.46 -0.58
N SER A 90 -1.09 -5.44 -0.52
CA SER A 90 -0.80 -6.19 0.71
C SER A 90 0.68 -6.50 0.85
N VAL A 91 1.09 -6.74 2.09
CA VAL A 91 2.36 -7.37 2.45
C VAL A 91 2.09 -8.73 3.07
N ASP A 92 2.83 -9.75 2.66
CA ASP A 92 2.71 -11.09 3.23
C ASP A 92 3.60 -11.28 4.48
N ALA A 93 3.54 -12.47 5.08
CA ALA A 93 4.33 -12.79 6.27
C ALA A 93 5.85 -12.83 6.01
N ALA A 94 6.29 -13.01 4.76
CA ALA A 94 7.69 -12.97 4.36
C ALA A 94 8.17 -11.54 4.06
N GLY A 95 7.29 -10.55 4.16
CA GLY A 95 7.60 -9.15 3.87
C GLY A 95 7.52 -8.82 2.38
N VAL A 96 6.97 -9.71 1.54
CA VAL A 96 6.78 -9.44 0.10
C VAL A 96 5.59 -8.51 -0.05
N VAL A 97 5.81 -7.39 -0.73
CA VAL A 97 4.82 -6.35 -0.99
C VAL A 97 4.37 -6.44 -2.44
N THR A 98 3.05 -6.46 -2.65
CA THR A 98 2.44 -6.32 -3.97
C THR A 98 1.33 -5.29 -3.89
N ALA A 99 1.37 -4.26 -4.74
CA ALA A 99 0.34 -3.24 -4.84
C ALA A 99 0.09 -2.82 -6.29
N ALA A 100 -1.11 -2.30 -6.55
CA ALA A 100 -1.49 -1.82 -7.87
C ALA A 100 -2.29 -0.52 -7.78
N SER A 101 -2.24 0.29 -8.85
CA SER A 101 -3.10 1.46 -8.97
C SER A 101 -4.54 1.02 -9.28
N ALA A 102 -5.52 1.56 -8.55
CA ALA A 102 -6.94 1.34 -8.82
C ALA A 102 -7.40 2.05 -10.10
N VAL A 103 -6.74 3.18 -10.44
CA VAL A 103 -7.05 3.96 -11.63
C VAL A 103 -5.90 3.77 -12.63
N ALA A 104 -6.18 2.99 -13.68
CA ALA A 104 -5.36 2.96 -14.88
C ALA A 104 -5.67 4.23 -15.69
N PHE A 105 -5.07 5.36 -15.32
CA PHE A 105 -5.34 6.68 -15.93
C PHE A 105 -5.07 6.70 -17.44
N ASP A 106 -4.30 5.73 -17.93
CA ASP A 106 -3.90 5.52 -19.31
C ASP A 106 -4.32 4.17 -19.89
N GLY A 107 -5.19 3.42 -19.19
CA GLY A 107 -5.56 2.05 -19.54
C GLY A 107 -4.53 0.98 -19.15
N TRP A 108 -3.43 1.34 -18.46
CA TRP A 108 -2.42 0.40 -17.97
C TRP A 108 -2.43 0.24 -16.44
N ALA A 109 -2.42 -1.00 -15.97
CA ALA A 109 -2.25 -1.30 -14.55
C ALA A 109 -0.81 -0.99 -14.13
N HIS A 110 -0.62 0.02 -13.29
CA HIS A 110 0.67 0.28 -12.65
C HIS A 110 0.84 -0.62 -11.43
N ARG A 111 1.99 -1.27 -11.32
CA ARG A 111 2.27 -2.26 -10.26
C ARG A 111 3.47 -1.85 -9.45
N VAL A 112 3.42 -2.12 -8.15
CA VAL A 112 4.55 -2.04 -7.24
C VAL A 112 4.80 -3.43 -6.68
N SER A 113 6.04 -3.87 -6.74
CA SER A 113 6.46 -5.15 -6.18
C SER A 113 7.80 -5.01 -5.50
N GLY A 114 7.99 -5.62 -4.34
CA GLY A 114 9.26 -5.60 -3.63
C GLY A 114 9.19 -6.38 -2.33
N SER A 115 10.16 -6.16 -1.47
CA SER A 115 10.23 -6.82 -0.17
C SER A 115 10.67 -5.86 0.93
N ILE A 116 10.20 -6.12 2.14
CA ILE A 116 10.59 -5.41 3.35
C ILE A 116 11.57 -6.27 4.13
N ASN A 117 12.74 -5.72 4.41
CA ASN A 117 13.74 -6.33 5.27
C ASN A 117 14.36 -5.27 6.19
N GLN A 118 14.50 -5.56 7.48
CA GLN A 118 15.11 -4.68 8.48
C GLN A 118 14.58 -3.23 8.44
N GLY A 119 13.26 -3.06 8.31
CA GLY A 119 12.64 -1.73 8.24
C GLY A 119 12.89 -0.96 6.94
N ARG A 120 13.41 -1.62 5.91
CA ARG A 120 13.60 -1.05 4.57
C ARG A 120 12.77 -1.81 3.56
N PHE A 121 12.08 -1.06 2.70
CA PHE A 121 11.44 -1.62 1.52
C PHE A 121 12.36 -1.36 0.32
N ALA A 122 12.64 -2.41 -0.43
CA ALA A 122 13.31 -2.33 -1.73
C ALA A 122 12.41 -3.00 -2.77
N GLY A 123 12.18 -2.32 -3.88
CA GLY A 123 11.28 -2.83 -4.90
C GLY A 123 11.31 -2.02 -6.18
N VAL A 124 10.28 -2.27 -6.97
CA VAL A 124 10.14 -1.75 -8.31
C VAL A 124 8.72 -1.23 -8.50
N ILE A 125 8.62 -0.04 -9.08
CA ILE A 125 7.37 0.52 -9.61
C ILE A 125 7.41 0.40 -11.14
N ARG A 126 6.44 -0.30 -11.71
CA ARG A 126 6.26 -0.43 -13.17
C ARG A 126 5.13 0.47 -13.63
N ARG A 127 5.45 1.38 -14.55
CA ARG A 127 4.49 2.24 -15.24
C ARG A 127 4.73 2.17 -16.75
N ARG A 128 3.77 1.61 -17.50
CA ARG A 128 3.95 1.34 -18.94
C ARG A 128 5.26 0.57 -19.18
N GLU A 129 6.17 1.15 -19.96
CA GLU A 129 7.49 0.61 -20.28
C GLU A 129 8.60 1.13 -19.36
N CYS A 130 8.26 1.99 -18.39
CA CYS A 130 9.18 2.49 -17.38
C CYS A 130 9.20 1.54 -16.18
N GLU A 131 10.40 1.11 -15.81
CA GLU A 131 10.69 0.50 -14.53
C GLU A 131 11.40 1.54 -13.63
N PHE A 132 11.02 1.63 -12.36
CA PHE A 132 11.65 2.53 -11.40
C PHE A 132 12.01 1.76 -10.16
N ASN A 133 13.27 1.87 -9.72
CA ASN A 133 13.68 1.34 -8.45
C ASN A 133 13.12 2.24 -7.34
N VAL A 134 12.69 1.63 -6.25
CA VAL A 134 12.17 2.34 -5.09
C VAL A 134 12.77 1.75 -3.84
N GLU A 135 13.38 2.63 -3.05
CA GLU A 135 13.94 2.30 -1.74
C GLU A 135 13.30 3.22 -0.71
N LEU A 136 12.62 2.63 0.28
CA LEU A 136 11.97 3.35 1.36
C LEU A 136 12.52 2.88 2.69
N SER A 137 12.71 3.80 3.63
CA SER A 137 13.06 3.49 5.00
C SER A 137 11.89 3.78 5.92
N LYS A 138 11.67 2.91 6.90
CA LYS A 138 10.70 3.12 7.97
C LYS A 138 11.11 4.36 8.79
N GLY A 139 10.15 5.26 9.02
CA GLY A 139 10.29 6.42 9.88
C GLY A 139 10.03 6.11 11.34
#